data_AF-A0A7G1PAX7-F1
#
_entry.id   AF-A0A7G1PAX7-F1
#
_cell.length_a   1.000
_cell.length_b   1.000
_cell.length_c   1.000
_cell.angle_alpha   90.00
_cell.angle_beta   90.00
_cell.angle_gamma   90.00
#
_symmetry.space_group_name_H-M   'P 1'
#
loop_
_entity.id
_entity.type
_entity.pdbx_description
1 polymer ?
#
loop_
_entity_poly.entity_id
_entity_poly.type
_entity_poly.pdbx_seq_one_letter_code
_entity_poly.pdbx_strand_id
1 'polypeptide(L)'
;MATSTDKTSTRDRLLDAAMELFYRDGVSLGVEALCRAAGVSKRSMYQLFASKDEVLAASLERRAPEYGRRLRPGPDDPRSPRERILYVFEQLEQASTEDDYRGCPYLSAMVELKDPEHPASVVALRVKGTLTEAFRVDAERGGARDPELLARQLTLIFDGASARAGAKAETLQGLTTTTATALLDAAGVK
;
A
#
# COMPACT_ATOMS: atom_id res chain seq x y z
N MET A 1 15.00 32.94 17.22
CA MET A 1 15.28 31.64 17.85
C MET A 1 15.49 30.63 16.74
N ALA A 2 16.67 30.03 16.68
CA ALA A 2 17.11 29.19 15.56
C ALA A 2 16.25 27.92 15.47
N THR A 3 15.77 27.64 14.26
CA THR A 3 15.11 26.42 13.84
C THR A 3 16.08 25.25 13.96
N SER A 4 15.78 24.30 14.85
CA SER A 4 16.47 23.01 14.92
C SER A 4 16.25 22.27 13.61
N THR A 5 17.29 22.15 12.79
CA THR A 5 17.36 21.17 11.70
C THR A 5 17.22 19.77 12.31
N ASP A 6 16.05 19.19 12.19
CA ASP A 6 15.73 17.88 12.75
C ASP A 6 16.61 16.81 12.07
N LYS A 7 17.58 16.27 12.81
CA LYS A 7 18.45 15.20 12.29
C LYS A 7 17.62 13.93 12.23
N THR A 8 17.30 13.45 11.03
CA THR A 8 16.64 12.15 10.81
C THR A 8 17.27 11.07 11.68
N SER A 9 16.46 10.45 12.54
CA SER A 9 16.95 9.49 13.52
C SER A 9 17.56 8.25 12.85
N THR A 10 18.44 7.54 13.54
CA THR A 10 18.99 6.24 13.07
C THR A 10 17.86 5.25 12.74
N ARG A 11 16.79 5.26 13.54
CA ARG A 11 15.60 4.45 13.31
C ARG A 11 14.92 4.85 12.00
N ASP A 12 14.73 6.14 11.76
CA ASP A 12 14.02 6.60 10.56
C ASP A 12 14.81 6.29 9.29
N ARG A 13 16.13 6.51 9.29
CA ARG A 13 16.98 6.14 8.14
C ARG A 13 16.93 4.65 7.83
N LEU A 14 16.88 3.79 8.84
CA LEU A 14 16.71 2.34 8.67
C LEU A 14 15.37 2.00 8.01
N LEU A 15 14.29 2.60 8.50
CA LEU A 15 12.96 2.35 7.97
C LEU A 15 12.77 2.94 6.56
N ASP A 16 13.38 4.09 6.26
CA ASP A 16 13.37 4.70 4.92
C ASP A 16 14.09 3.80 3.91
N ALA A 17 15.32 3.40 4.24
CA ALA A 17 16.11 2.50 3.41
C ALA A 17 15.43 1.13 3.22
N ALA A 18 14.78 0.61 4.27
CA ALA A 18 13.99 -0.61 4.17
C ALA A 18 12.89 -0.47 3.12
N MET A 19 12.05 0.57 3.21
CA MET A 19 10.93 0.74 2.28
C MET A 19 11.41 0.80 0.82
N GLU A 20 12.43 1.63 0.55
CA GLU A 20 12.95 1.83 -0.80
C GLU A 20 13.55 0.54 -1.37
N LEU A 21 14.45 -0.10 -0.61
CA LEU A 21 15.15 -1.29 -1.09
C LEU A 21 14.22 -2.50 -1.21
N PHE A 22 13.31 -2.71 -0.26
CA PHE A 22 12.37 -3.84 -0.35
C PHE A 22 11.40 -3.68 -1.51
N TYR A 23 10.95 -2.45 -1.80
CA TYR A 23 10.05 -2.22 -2.94
C TYR A 23 10.76 -2.32 -4.29
N ARG A 24 12.04 -1.92 -4.37
CA ARG A 24 12.82 -1.98 -5.61
C ARG A 24 13.44 -3.36 -5.86
N ASP A 25 14.01 -3.97 -4.83
CA ASP A 25 14.88 -5.15 -4.93
C ASP A 25 14.26 -6.42 -4.31
N GLY A 26 13.07 -6.31 -3.71
CA GLY A 26 12.35 -7.40 -3.08
C GLY A 26 12.79 -7.72 -1.64
N VAL A 27 12.04 -8.60 -0.97
CA VAL A 27 12.23 -8.92 0.46
C VAL A 27 13.52 -9.69 0.75
N SER A 28 14.18 -10.26 -0.27
CA SER A 28 15.43 -11.00 -0.16
C SER A 28 16.67 -10.15 0.16
N LEU A 29 16.52 -8.81 0.22
CA LEU A 29 17.57 -7.89 0.65
C LEU A 29 18.25 -8.38 1.95
N GLY A 30 19.59 -8.36 1.96
CA GLY A 30 20.39 -8.72 3.13
C GLY A 30 20.56 -7.58 4.14
N VAL A 31 20.78 -7.93 5.41
CA VAL A 31 21.05 -6.99 6.51
C VAL A 31 22.18 -6.00 6.19
N GLU A 32 23.23 -6.47 5.50
CA GLU A 32 24.37 -5.63 5.12
C GLU A 32 23.99 -4.52 4.14
N ALA A 33 23.24 -4.86 3.10
CA ALA A 33 22.79 -3.91 2.10
C ALA A 33 21.85 -2.87 2.71
N LEU A 34 20.94 -3.30 3.60
CA LEU A 34 20.07 -2.41 4.37
C LEU A 34 20.87 -1.45 5.26
N CYS A 35 21.80 -1.97 6.06
CA CYS A 35 22.63 -1.15 6.95
C CYS A 35 23.47 -0.13 6.17
N ARG A 36 24.05 -0.56 5.05
CA ARG A 36 24.85 0.30 4.17
C ARG A 36 24.01 1.44 3.59
N ALA A 37 22.82 1.16 3.07
CA ALA A 37 21.93 2.17 2.52
C ALA A 37 21.43 3.16 3.60
N ALA A 38 21.13 2.68 4.80
CA ALA A 38 20.70 3.52 5.92
C ALA A 38 21.85 4.32 6.57
N GLY A 39 23.11 4.03 6.22
CA GLY A 39 24.28 4.61 6.88
C GLY A 39 24.36 4.25 8.36
N VAL A 40 24.06 2.99 8.70
CA VAL A 40 24.05 2.49 10.09
C VAL A 40 24.90 1.22 10.23
N SER A 41 25.36 0.93 11.45
CA SER A 41 26.03 -0.33 11.74
C SER A 41 25.03 -1.46 11.98
N LYS A 42 25.43 -2.72 11.72
CA LYS A 42 24.63 -3.90 12.11
C LYS A 42 24.28 -3.90 13.60
N ARG A 43 25.24 -3.52 14.45
CA ARG A 43 25.03 -3.41 15.90
C ARG A 43 23.92 -2.42 16.22
N SER A 44 23.90 -1.26 15.57
CA SER A 44 22.86 -0.25 15.76
C SER A 44 21.49 -0.73 15.28
N MET A 45 21.43 -1.49 14.16
CA MET A 45 20.19 -2.11 13.71
C MET A 45 19.65 -3.09 14.76
N TYR A 46 20.48 -4.02 15.25
CA TYR A 46 20.07 -5.00 16.25
C TYR A 46 19.79 -4.42 17.64
N GLN A 47 20.28 -3.21 17.94
CA GLN A 47 19.88 -2.47 19.13
C GLN A 47 18.46 -1.90 19.04
N LEU A 48 17.96 -1.66 17.81
CA LEU A 48 16.66 -1.05 17.56
C LEU A 48 15.58 -2.08 17.18
N PHE A 49 15.98 -3.17 16.53
CA PHE A 49 15.08 -4.19 15.99
C PHE A 49 15.65 -5.59 16.22
N ALA A 50 14.79 -6.56 16.51
CA ALA A 50 15.21 -7.94 16.77
C ALA A 50 15.74 -8.64 15.51
N SER A 51 15.23 -8.28 14.33
CA SER A 51 15.62 -8.87 13.05
C SER A 51 15.42 -7.88 11.90
N LYS A 52 15.89 -8.22 10.69
CA LYS A 52 15.57 -7.50 9.45
C LYS A 52 14.06 -7.47 9.20
N ASP A 53 13.39 -8.56 9.51
CA ASP A 53 11.97 -8.76 9.25
C ASP A 53 11.11 -7.81 10.08
N GLU A 54 11.54 -7.53 11.32
CA GLU A 54 10.97 -6.47 12.17
C GLU A 54 11.21 -5.07 11.60
N VAL A 55 12.36 -4.83 10.95
CA VAL A 55 12.60 -3.54 10.27
C VAL A 55 11.63 -3.39 9.09
N LEU A 56 11.43 -4.43 8.29
CA LEU A 56 10.47 -4.42 7.19
C LEU A 56 9.04 -4.17 7.70
N ALA A 57 8.60 -4.92 8.73
CA ALA A 57 7.27 -4.75 9.31
C ALA A 57 7.05 -3.33 9.84
N ALA A 58 7.99 -2.81 10.62
CA ALA A 58 7.94 -1.44 11.15
C ALA A 58 7.99 -0.38 10.04
N SER A 59 8.65 -0.66 8.92
CA SER A 59 8.72 0.25 7.78
C SER A 59 7.39 0.34 7.05
N LEU A 60 6.77 -0.81 6.76
CA LEU A 60 5.42 -0.90 6.16
C LEU A 60 4.37 -0.25 7.06
N GLU A 61 4.44 -0.49 8.37
CA GLU A 61 3.57 0.10 9.38
C GLU A 61 3.65 1.62 9.35
N ARG A 62 4.87 2.17 9.40
CA ARG A 62 5.11 3.62 9.40
C ARG A 62 4.59 4.27 8.11
N ARG A 63 4.66 3.58 6.97
CA ARG A 63 4.25 4.11 5.66
C ARG A 63 2.74 4.04 5.41
N ALA A 64 2.04 3.13 6.10
CA ALA A 64 0.62 2.84 5.87
C ALA A 64 -0.32 4.07 5.96
N PRO A 65 -0.19 4.98 6.94
CA PRO A 65 -1.05 6.16 7.00
C PRO A 65 -0.92 7.06 5.78
N GLU A 66 0.31 7.29 5.31
CA GLU A 66 0.54 8.15 4.15
C GLU A 66 0.09 7.47 2.85
N TYR A 67 0.33 6.16 2.70
CA TYR A 67 -0.19 5.39 1.56
C TYR A 67 -1.72 5.45 1.51
N GLY A 68 -2.39 5.25 2.65
CA GLY A 68 -3.83 5.33 2.77
C GLY A 68 -4.41 6.72 2.46
N ARG A 69 -3.69 7.80 2.82
CA ARG A 69 -4.07 9.19 2.46
C ARG A 69 -3.91 9.49 0.98
N ARG A 70 -2.91 8.91 0.31
CA ARG A 70 -2.72 9.10 -1.14
C ARG A 70 -3.80 8.37 -1.93
N LEU A 71 -4.13 7.14 -1.54
CA LEU A 71 -5.10 6.32 -2.26
C LEU A 71 -6.56 6.71 -2.07
N ARG A 72 -6.93 7.40 -0.98
CA ARG A 72 -8.34 7.60 -0.63
C ARG A 72 -8.63 9.05 -0.25
N PRO A 73 -9.82 9.56 -0.57
CA PRO A 73 -10.23 10.87 -0.12
C PRO A 73 -10.39 10.89 1.40
N GLY A 74 -10.14 12.06 2.00
CA GLY A 74 -10.28 12.26 3.44
C GLY A 74 -11.71 11.99 3.94
N PRO A 75 -11.90 11.85 5.27
CA PRO A 75 -13.22 11.58 5.85
C PRO A 75 -14.23 12.71 5.59
N ASP A 76 -13.77 13.96 5.52
CA ASP A 76 -14.61 15.16 5.31
C ASP A 76 -14.75 15.56 3.83
N ASP A 77 -14.26 14.72 2.91
CA ASP A 77 -14.32 14.98 1.47
C ASP A 77 -15.77 14.85 0.94
N PRO A 78 -16.29 15.83 0.18
CA PRO A 78 -17.71 15.91 -0.18
C PRO A 78 -18.14 14.96 -1.30
N ARG A 79 -17.21 14.18 -1.87
CA ARG A 79 -17.52 13.18 -2.91
C ARG A 79 -18.59 12.20 -2.46
N SER A 80 -19.47 11.85 -3.40
CA SER A 80 -20.41 10.74 -3.26
C SER A 80 -19.66 9.42 -3.00
N PRO A 81 -20.30 8.40 -2.41
CA PRO A 81 -19.64 7.13 -2.16
C PRO A 81 -19.09 6.46 -3.44
N ARG A 82 -19.80 6.60 -4.56
CA ARG A 82 -19.34 6.17 -5.88
C ARG A 82 -18.04 6.86 -6.29
N GLU A 83 -17.99 8.18 -6.22
CA GLU A 83 -16.79 8.97 -6.56
C GLU A 83 -15.62 8.65 -5.64
N ARG A 84 -15.88 8.35 -4.35
CA ARG A 84 -14.82 7.96 -3.41
C ARG A 84 -14.19 6.61 -3.77
N ILE A 85 -14.99 5.65 -4.23
CA ILE A 85 -14.49 4.36 -4.72
C ILE A 85 -13.67 4.56 -6.00
N LEU A 86 -14.22 5.31 -6.97
CA LEU A 86 -13.54 5.58 -8.25
C LEU A 86 -12.22 6.33 -8.06
N TYR A 87 -12.15 7.27 -7.10
CA TYR A 87 -10.92 7.97 -6.74
C TYR A 87 -9.76 7.01 -6.44
N VAL A 88 -10.02 5.88 -5.77
CA VAL A 88 -8.96 4.90 -5.46
C VAL A 88 -8.35 4.32 -6.74
N PHE A 89 -9.18 4.04 -7.73
CA PHE A 89 -8.75 3.51 -9.02
C PHE A 89 -8.07 4.59 -9.87
N GLU A 90 -8.53 5.83 -9.83
CA GLU A 90 -7.84 6.97 -10.46
C GLU A 90 -6.43 7.17 -9.88
N GLN A 91 -6.28 7.08 -8.55
CA GLN A 91 -4.97 7.17 -7.91
C GLN A 91 -4.07 5.98 -8.24
N LEU A 92 -4.63 4.78 -8.35
CA LEU A 92 -3.90 3.60 -8.83
C LEU A 92 -3.42 3.79 -10.27
N GLU A 93 -4.28 4.27 -11.17
CA GLU A 93 -3.94 4.54 -12.56
C GLU A 93 -2.85 5.60 -12.67
N GLN A 94 -2.96 6.69 -11.91
CA GLN A 94 -1.95 7.73 -11.86
C GLN A 94 -0.60 7.19 -11.36
N ALA A 95 -0.59 6.49 -10.21
CA ALA A 95 0.63 5.91 -9.67
C ALA A 95 1.28 4.90 -10.63
N SER A 96 0.47 4.17 -11.40
CA SER A 96 0.98 3.18 -12.35
C SER A 96 1.81 3.77 -13.50
N THR A 97 1.70 5.09 -13.75
CA THR A 97 2.48 5.81 -14.76
C THR A 97 3.89 6.15 -14.31
N GLU A 98 4.21 6.02 -13.02
CA GLU A 98 5.55 6.28 -12.49
C GLU A 98 6.53 5.19 -12.96
N ASP A 99 7.72 5.61 -13.40
CA ASP A 99 8.75 4.70 -13.95
C ASP A 99 9.18 3.63 -12.92
N ASP A 100 9.22 4.00 -11.66
CA ASP A 100 9.57 3.16 -10.52
C ASP A 100 8.35 2.44 -9.90
N TYR A 101 7.17 2.52 -10.51
CA TYR A 101 6.02 1.73 -10.06
C TYR A 101 6.30 0.23 -10.18
N ARG A 102 6.15 -0.50 -9.06
CA ARG A 102 6.34 -1.96 -8.92
C ARG A 102 5.12 -2.64 -8.28
N GLY A 103 3.95 -2.00 -8.37
CA GLY A 103 2.70 -2.53 -7.85
C GLY A 103 2.40 -2.06 -6.42
N CYS A 104 1.50 -2.78 -5.75
CA CYS A 104 1.13 -2.48 -4.37
C CYS A 104 2.20 -3.04 -3.42
N PRO A 105 2.92 -2.21 -2.64
CA PRO A 105 4.02 -2.69 -1.78
C PRO A 105 3.57 -3.73 -0.74
N TYR A 106 2.32 -3.63 -0.28
CA TYR A 106 1.74 -4.57 0.69
C TYR A 106 1.40 -5.92 0.06
N LEU A 107 0.86 -5.94 -1.16
CA LEU A 107 0.59 -7.18 -1.87
C LEU A 107 1.90 -7.89 -2.22
N SER A 108 2.88 -7.16 -2.77
CA SER A 108 4.19 -7.71 -3.14
C SER A 108 4.89 -8.35 -1.93
N ALA A 109 4.88 -7.68 -0.77
CA ALA A 109 5.44 -8.24 0.46
C ALA A 109 4.81 -9.59 0.83
N MET A 110 3.48 -9.70 0.85
CA MET A 110 2.80 -10.97 1.19
C MET A 110 3.12 -12.08 0.18
N VAL A 111 3.18 -11.76 -1.11
CA VAL A 111 3.46 -12.73 -2.19
C VAL A 111 4.90 -13.23 -2.14
N GLU A 112 5.86 -12.34 -1.87
CA GLU A 112 7.28 -12.70 -1.83
C GLU A 112 7.66 -13.45 -0.56
N LEU A 113 7.10 -13.06 0.59
CA LEU A 113 7.42 -13.67 1.89
C LEU A 113 6.91 -15.11 2.00
N LYS A 114 5.77 -15.41 1.38
CA LYS A 114 5.15 -16.76 1.38
C LYS A 114 4.90 -17.34 2.78
N ASP A 115 4.77 -16.45 3.76
CA ASP A 115 4.52 -16.78 5.16
C ASP A 115 3.50 -15.78 5.72
N PRO A 116 2.25 -16.21 6.00
CA PRO A 116 1.22 -15.36 6.60
C PRO A 116 1.54 -14.89 8.02
N GLU A 117 2.38 -15.63 8.77
CA GLU A 117 2.74 -15.31 10.15
C GLU A 117 3.96 -14.37 10.25
N HIS A 118 4.69 -14.19 9.14
CA HIS A 118 5.79 -13.22 9.08
C HIS A 118 5.30 -11.82 9.47
N PRO A 119 6.02 -11.07 10.34
CA PRO A 119 5.54 -9.81 10.91
C PRO A 119 5.15 -8.77 9.86
N ALA A 120 5.89 -8.70 8.75
CA ALA A 120 5.56 -7.84 7.62
C ALA A 120 4.29 -8.27 6.85
N SER A 121 4.03 -9.58 6.72
CA SER A 121 2.81 -10.10 6.11
C SER A 121 1.59 -9.73 6.94
N VAL A 122 1.68 -9.82 8.27
CA VAL A 122 0.61 -9.41 9.20
C VAL A 122 0.27 -7.93 9.04
N VAL A 123 1.28 -7.06 8.99
CA VAL A 123 1.09 -5.62 8.75
C VAL A 123 0.45 -5.39 7.37
N ALA A 124 0.97 -6.02 6.32
CA ALA A 124 0.45 -5.88 4.97
C ALA A 124 -1.02 -6.33 4.85
N LEU A 125 -1.37 -7.46 5.44
CA LEU A 125 -2.74 -7.97 5.47
C LEU A 125 -3.69 -6.98 6.16
N ARG A 126 -3.28 -6.41 7.30
CA ARG A 126 -4.08 -5.41 8.02
C ARG A 126 -4.31 -4.14 7.19
N VAL A 127 -3.29 -3.67 6.48
CA VAL A 127 -3.40 -2.50 5.59
C VAL A 127 -4.36 -2.81 4.42
N LYS A 128 -4.26 -3.99 3.80
CA LYS A 128 -5.18 -4.45 2.76
C LYS A 128 -6.62 -4.60 3.27
N GLY A 129 -6.79 -5.07 4.51
CA GLY A 129 -8.08 -5.10 5.20
C GLY A 129 -8.68 -3.70 5.39
N THR A 130 -7.85 -2.71 5.73
CA THR A 130 -8.29 -1.30 5.89
C THR A 130 -8.76 -0.69 4.58
N LEU A 131 -8.18 -1.09 3.44
CA LEU A 131 -8.67 -0.70 2.11
C LEU A 131 -10.02 -1.36 1.79
N THR A 132 -10.12 -2.67 2.01
CA THR A 132 -11.35 -3.43 1.80
C THR A 132 -12.50 -2.86 2.64
N GLU A 133 -12.25 -2.53 3.90
CA GLU A 133 -13.26 -1.95 4.77
C GLU A 133 -13.72 -0.57 4.29
N ALA A 134 -12.82 0.26 3.76
CA ALA A 134 -13.23 1.53 3.17
C ALA A 134 -14.13 1.35 1.94
N PHE A 135 -13.82 0.37 1.07
CA PHE A 135 -14.72 0.04 -0.04
C PHE A 135 -16.08 -0.45 0.47
N ARG A 136 -16.12 -1.25 1.53
CA ARG A 136 -17.37 -1.74 2.14
C ARG A 136 -18.22 -0.58 2.67
N VAL A 137 -17.61 0.35 3.41
CA VAL A 137 -18.28 1.53 3.96
C VAL A 137 -18.85 2.43 2.86
N ASP A 138 -18.07 2.72 1.81
CA ASP A 138 -18.55 3.54 0.70
C ASP A 138 -19.60 2.78 -0.14
N ALA A 139 -19.47 1.46 -0.34
CA ALA A 139 -20.48 0.65 -0.99
C ALA A 139 -21.82 0.66 -0.23
N GLU A 140 -21.78 0.49 1.10
CA GLU A 140 -22.96 0.54 1.97
C GLU A 140 -23.66 1.91 1.90
N ARG A 141 -22.90 3.00 2.02
CA ARG A 141 -23.42 4.37 1.89
C ARG A 141 -24.00 4.65 0.51
N GLY A 142 -23.43 4.04 -0.53
CA GLY A 142 -23.89 4.12 -1.91
C GLY A 142 -25.14 3.28 -2.21
N GLY A 143 -25.61 2.48 -1.26
CA GLY A 143 -26.78 1.62 -1.42
C GLY A 143 -26.52 0.32 -2.16
N ALA A 144 -25.28 -0.20 -2.13
CA ALA A 144 -24.96 -1.50 -2.71
C ALA A 144 -25.85 -2.61 -2.12
N ARG A 145 -26.29 -3.54 -2.98
CA ARG A 145 -27.10 -4.70 -2.57
C ARG A 145 -26.36 -5.66 -1.64
N ASP A 146 -25.06 -5.81 -1.84
CA ASP A 146 -24.15 -6.64 -1.04
C ASP A 146 -22.80 -5.89 -0.91
N PRO A 147 -22.67 -5.00 0.09
CA PRO A 147 -21.48 -4.19 0.30
C PRO A 147 -20.22 -5.04 0.55
N GLU A 148 -20.35 -6.16 1.26
CA GLU A 148 -19.25 -7.08 1.58
C GLU A 148 -18.68 -7.74 0.32
N LEU A 149 -19.55 -8.24 -0.57
CA LEU A 149 -19.13 -8.83 -1.83
C LEU A 149 -18.47 -7.77 -2.73
N LEU A 150 -19.10 -6.60 -2.89
CA LEU A 150 -18.56 -5.53 -3.73
C LEU A 150 -17.19 -5.09 -3.23
N ALA A 151 -17.00 -4.91 -1.92
CA ALA A 151 -15.71 -4.53 -1.34
C ALA A 151 -14.60 -5.53 -1.68
N ARG A 152 -14.90 -6.83 -1.61
CA ARG A 152 -13.93 -7.89 -1.97
C ARG A 152 -13.61 -7.88 -3.46
N GLN A 153 -14.60 -7.65 -4.33
CA GLN A 153 -14.40 -7.54 -5.78
C GLN A 153 -13.53 -6.32 -6.14
N LEU A 154 -13.78 -5.18 -5.51
CA LEU A 154 -12.99 -3.96 -5.70
C LEU A 154 -11.55 -4.15 -5.22
N THR A 155 -11.34 -4.77 -4.06
CA THR A 155 -10.00 -5.12 -3.58
C THR A 155 -9.29 -6.09 -4.53
N LEU A 156 -10.00 -7.09 -5.06
CA LEU A 156 -9.45 -8.05 -6.02
C LEU A 156 -8.99 -7.38 -7.32
N ILE A 157 -9.78 -6.45 -7.86
CA ILE A 157 -9.38 -5.69 -9.05
C ILE A 157 -8.22 -4.75 -8.73
N PHE A 158 -8.24 -4.08 -7.58
CA PHE A 158 -7.13 -3.24 -7.14
C PHE A 158 -5.82 -4.02 -7.11
N ASP A 159 -5.84 -5.23 -6.52
CA ASP A 159 -4.67 -6.09 -6.44
C ASP A 159 -4.23 -6.62 -7.81
N GLY A 160 -5.17 -7.10 -8.62
CA GLY A 160 -4.89 -7.57 -9.97
C GLY A 160 -4.28 -6.47 -10.86
N ALA A 161 -4.86 -5.28 -10.85
CA ALA A 161 -4.37 -4.15 -11.61
C ALA A 161 -3.01 -3.66 -11.10
N SER A 162 -2.84 -3.54 -9.78
CA SER A 162 -1.54 -3.18 -9.17
C SER A 162 -0.45 -4.16 -9.57
N ALA A 163 -0.72 -5.47 -9.49
CA ALA A 163 0.26 -6.50 -9.85
C ALA A 163 0.59 -6.48 -11.35
N ARG A 164 -0.41 -6.38 -12.23
CA ARG A 164 -0.20 -6.35 -13.68
C ARG A 164 0.57 -5.11 -14.13
N ALA A 165 0.22 -3.93 -13.60
CA ALA A 165 0.92 -2.70 -13.89
C ALA A 165 2.34 -2.68 -13.30
N GLY A 166 2.52 -3.18 -12.08
CA GLY A 166 3.82 -3.31 -11.43
C GLY A 166 4.78 -4.24 -12.18
N ALA A 167 4.25 -5.34 -12.73
CA ALA A 167 4.98 -6.27 -13.59
C ALA A 167 5.18 -5.75 -15.03
N LYS A 168 4.72 -4.52 -15.33
CA LYS A 168 4.74 -3.92 -16.67
C LYS A 168 4.06 -4.79 -17.73
N ALA A 169 3.10 -5.60 -17.30
CA ALA A 169 2.29 -6.48 -18.15
C ALA A 169 1.00 -5.83 -18.63
N GLU A 170 0.64 -4.66 -18.06
CA GLU A 170 -0.55 -3.90 -18.41
C GLU A 170 -0.32 -2.41 -18.21
N THR A 171 -0.89 -1.60 -19.10
CA THR A 171 -1.03 -0.15 -18.86
C THR A 171 -2.50 0.11 -18.52
N LEU A 172 -2.76 0.75 -17.38
CA LEU A 172 -4.14 0.80 -16.88
C LEU A 172 -5.04 1.74 -17.70
N GLN A 173 -4.65 2.96 -18.04
CA GLN A 173 -5.36 3.85 -19.00
C GLN A 173 -6.92 3.77 -18.97
N GLY A 174 -7.56 3.98 -17.82
CA GLY A 174 -9.02 3.92 -17.68
C GLY A 174 -9.62 2.51 -17.53
N LEU A 175 -8.83 1.45 -17.60
CA LEU A 175 -9.27 0.06 -17.45
C LEU A 175 -9.87 -0.19 -16.07
N THR A 176 -9.24 0.32 -15.00
CA THR A 176 -9.67 0.00 -13.64
C THR A 176 -10.88 0.82 -13.24
N THR A 177 -10.93 2.09 -13.65
CA THR A 177 -12.11 2.96 -13.47
C THR A 177 -13.33 2.43 -14.25
N THR A 178 -13.14 1.95 -15.50
CA THR A 178 -14.21 1.31 -16.29
C THR A 178 -14.69 0.02 -15.64
N THR A 179 -13.77 -0.83 -15.17
CA THR A 179 -14.13 -2.11 -14.52
C THR A 179 -14.84 -1.87 -13.18
N ALA A 180 -14.36 -0.93 -12.37
CA ALA A 180 -15.00 -0.55 -11.11
C ALA A 180 -16.40 0.03 -11.35
N THR A 181 -16.56 0.88 -12.37
CA THR A 181 -17.87 1.41 -12.79
C THR A 181 -18.87 0.29 -13.09
N ALA A 182 -18.47 -0.71 -13.88
CA ALA A 182 -19.33 -1.85 -14.19
C ALA A 182 -19.74 -2.65 -12.93
N LEU A 183 -18.84 -2.82 -11.97
CA LEU A 183 -19.18 -3.46 -10.69
C LEU A 183 -20.12 -2.61 -9.83
N LEU A 184 -19.92 -1.30 -9.79
CA LEU A 184 -20.75 -0.38 -9.02
C LEU A 184 -22.18 -0.37 -9.57
N ASP A 185 -22.33 -0.31 -10.89
CA ASP A 185 -23.62 -0.39 -11.57
C ASP A 185 -24.29 -1.74 -11.30
N ALA A 186 -23.53 -2.83 -11.44
CA ALA A 186 -23.99 -4.17 -11.11
C ALA A 186 -24.29 -4.36 -9.62
N ALA A 187 -23.77 -3.54 -8.71
CA ALA A 187 -24.09 -3.60 -7.28
C ALA A 187 -25.28 -2.70 -6.90
N GLY A 188 -25.69 -1.77 -7.78
CA GLY A 188 -26.74 -0.78 -7.52
C GLY A 188 -26.24 0.48 -6.80
N VAL A 189 -24.93 0.72 -6.81
CA VAL A 189 -24.34 1.92 -6.19
C VAL A 189 -24.62 3.14 -7.07
N LYS A 190 -25.29 4.14 -6.48
CA LYS A 190 -25.61 5.41 -7.14
C LYS A 190 -24.45 6.40 -7.08
#